data_AF-A0A3S9V1P1-F1
#
_entry.id   AF-A0A3S9V1P1-F1
#
_cell.length_a   1.000
_cell.length_b   1.000
_cell.length_c   1.000
_cell.angle_alpha   90.00
_cell.angle_beta   90.00
_cell.angle_gamma   90.00
#
_symmetry.space_group_name_H-M   'P 1'
#
loop_
_entity.id
_entity.type
_entity.pdbx_description
1 polymer ?
#
loop_
_entity_poly.entity_id
_entity_poly.type
_entity_poly.pdbx_seq_one_letter_code
_entity_poly.pdbx_strand_id
1 'polypeptide(L)'
;MYIDNDIFSAVTVAAKGLYPELDALIHWDPTLSGDDLKDKFSRAITFKKPEFGYTFFPDDGGTPVVGVSPHIKVTAAAEVLAHELAHVVAGKEAGHGREWSDAFDAIHKRANEIMARCWEDGS
;
A
#
# COMPACT_ATOMS: atom_id res chain seq x y z
N MET A 1 8.12 -5.29 22.87
CA MET A 1 8.84 -5.70 21.65
C MET A 1 8.45 -4.73 20.56
N TYR A 2 9.41 -4.18 19.83
CA TYR A 2 9.16 -3.30 18.68
C TYR A 2 10.10 -3.70 17.53
N ILE A 3 9.71 -3.37 16.31
CA ILE A 3 10.57 -3.51 15.13
C ILE A 3 11.27 -2.17 14.95
N ASP A 4 12.60 -2.17 14.97
CA ASP A 4 13.38 -0.99 14.59
C ASP A 4 13.45 -0.87 13.07
N ASN A 5 13.56 0.35 12.54
CA ASN A 5 13.56 0.61 11.11
C ASN A 5 12.33 0.00 10.38
N ASP A 6 11.15 0.14 10.99
CA ASP A 6 9.90 -0.41 10.49
C ASP A 6 9.27 0.48 9.41
N ILE A 7 9.56 0.14 8.15
CA ILE A 7 9.03 0.85 6.98
C ILE A 7 7.50 0.83 6.88
N PHE A 8 6.83 -0.21 7.40
CA PHE A 8 5.37 -0.29 7.36
C PHE A 8 4.74 0.62 8.40
N SER A 9 5.34 0.70 9.59
CA SER A 9 4.96 1.70 10.59
C SER A 9 5.20 3.12 10.06
N ALA A 10 6.31 3.38 9.36
CA ALA A 10 6.55 4.70 8.76
C ALA A 10 5.48 5.10 7.74
N VAL A 11 5.04 4.19 6.87
CA VAL A 11 3.97 4.44 5.90
C VAL A 11 2.63 4.70 6.59
N THR A 12 2.25 3.86 7.57
CA THR A 12 0.97 4.02 8.27
C THR A 12 0.92 5.28 9.14
N VAL A 13 2.01 5.61 9.82
CA VAL A 13 2.14 6.87 10.59
C VAL A 13 2.13 8.08 9.68
N ALA A 14 2.81 8.02 8.53
CA ALA A 14 2.78 9.10 7.53
C ALA A 14 1.35 9.35 7.04
N ALA A 15 0.64 8.29 6.64
CA ALA A 15 -0.72 8.39 6.14
C ALA A 15 -1.68 8.94 7.21
N LYS A 16 -1.66 8.41 8.44
CA LYS A 16 -2.50 8.93 9.54
C LYS A 16 -2.14 10.35 9.96
N GLY A 17 -0.87 10.74 9.91
CA GLY A 17 -0.45 12.10 10.23
C GLY A 17 -0.93 13.14 9.21
N LEU A 18 -0.97 12.77 7.93
CA LEU A 18 -1.47 13.63 6.85
C LEU A 18 -3.00 13.62 6.76
N TYR A 19 -3.61 12.46 7.05
CA TYR A 19 -5.05 12.21 6.94
C TYR A 19 -5.56 11.56 8.24
N PRO A 20 -5.87 12.36 9.29
CA PRO A 20 -6.23 11.82 10.61
C PRO A 20 -7.45 10.88 10.58
N GLU A 21 -8.43 11.20 9.74
CA GLU A 21 -9.68 10.45 9.57
C GLU A 21 -9.51 9.17 8.73
N LEU A 22 -8.35 8.94 8.11
CA LEU A 22 -8.13 7.81 7.20
C LEU A 22 -8.24 6.47 7.92
N ASP A 23 -9.30 5.71 7.70
CA ASP A 23 -9.44 4.37 8.28
C ASP A 23 -9.33 3.28 7.21
N ALA A 24 -8.60 2.21 7.52
CA ALA A 24 -8.42 1.06 6.63
C ALA A 24 -7.98 -0.18 7.40
N LEU A 25 -8.51 -1.34 7.02
CA LEU A 25 -7.98 -2.63 7.46
C LEU A 25 -6.85 -3.05 6.52
N ILE A 26 -5.63 -3.13 7.04
CA ILE A 26 -4.46 -3.54 6.27
C ILE A 26 -4.15 -5.00 6.55
N HIS A 27 -3.97 -5.81 5.51
CA HIS A 27 -3.55 -7.21 5.66
C HIS A 27 -2.58 -7.67 4.57
N TRP A 28 -1.75 -8.62 4.94
CA TRP A 28 -0.88 -9.34 4.03
C TRP A 28 -1.68 -10.47 3.37
N ASP A 29 -1.90 -10.39 2.07
CA ASP A 29 -2.68 -11.37 1.33
C ASP A 29 -1.75 -12.38 0.63
N PRO A 30 -1.56 -13.59 1.19
CA PRO A 30 -0.67 -14.58 0.61
C PRO A 30 -1.19 -15.16 -0.71
N THR A 31 -2.43 -14.88 -1.10
CA THR A 31 -2.98 -15.31 -2.39
C THR A 31 -2.47 -14.43 -3.55
N LEU A 32 -1.93 -13.24 -3.25
CA LEU A 32 -1.24 -12.36 -4.21
C LEU A 32 0.19 -12.84 -4.49
N SER A 33 0.39 -14.12 -4.81
CA SER A 33 1.73 -14.73 -4.91
C SER A 33 2.43 -14.53 -6.25
N GLY A 34 1.71 -14.09 -7.27
CA GLY A 34 2.23 -14.09 -8.64
C GLY A 34 2.62 -15.48 -9.17
N ASP A 35 2.66 -16.54 -8.37
CA ASP A 35 2.93 -17.90 -8.87
C ASP A 35 1.73 -18.48 -9.64
N ASP A 36 0.52 -17.97 -9.40
CA ASP A 36 -0.65 -18.13 -10.29
C ASP A 36 -0.40 -17.58 -11.72
N LEU A 37 0.64 -16.78 -11.94
CA LEU A 37 1.05 -16.32 -13.29
C LEU A 37 1.73 -17.43 -14.10
N LYS A 38 2.38 -18.41 -13.45
CA LYS A 38 3.04 -19.51 -14.19
C LYS A 38 2.03 -20.47 -14.80
N ASP A 39 0.89 -20.68 -14.15
CA ASP A 39 -0.16 -21.60 -14.62
C ASP A 39 -1.11 -20.93 -15.65
N LYS A 40 -1.22 -19.59 -15.63
CA LYS A 40 -2.08 -18.83 -16.56
C LYS A 40 -1.37 -18.32 -17.82
N PHE A 41 -0.03 -18.31 -17.86
CA PHE A 41 0.72 -17.98 -19.09
C PHE A 41 0.51 -19.01 -20.23
N SER A 42 -0.06 -20.18 -19.93
CA SER A 42 -0.45 -21.20 -20.92
C SER A 42 -1.81 -20.95 -21.57
N ARG A 43 -2.61 -19.98 -21.11
CA ARG A 43 -3.95 -19.69 -21.67
C ARG A 43 -4.11 -18.20 -21.96
N ALA A 44 -3.72 -17.85 -23.20
CA ALA A 44 -4.32 -16.83 -24.05
C ALA A 44 -4.83 -15.53 -23.40
N ILE A 45 -4.16 -14.42 -23.74
CA ILE A 45 -4.78 -13.11 -24.01
C ILE A 45 -5.51 -12.50 -22.79
N THR A 46 -4.76 -11.88 -21.88
CA THR A 46 -5.01 -10.55 -21.29
C THR A 46 -3.74 -10.15 -20.52
N PHE A 47 -3.03 -9.11 -20.94
CA PHE A 47 -1.90 -8.54 -20.19
C PHE A 47 -2.41 -7.79 -18.94
N LYS A 48 -3.07 -8.50 -18.00
CA LYS A 48 -3.36 -7.92 -16.68
C LYS A 48 -2.04 -7.95 -15.91
N LYS A 49 -1.46 -6.76 -15.65
CA LYS A 49 -0.26 -6.65 -14.81
C LYS A 49 -0.52 -7.40 -13.48
N PRO A 50 0.48 -8.10 -12.92
CA PRO A 50 0.32 -8.66 -11.59
C PRO A 50 -0.08 -7.57 -10.60
N GLU A 51 -1.25 -7.73 -9.98
CA GLU A 51 -1.73 -6.87 -8.91
C GLU A 51 -1.02 -7.35 -7.62
N PHE A 52 -0.06 -6.57 -7.15
CA PHE A 52 0.68 -6.85 -5.91
C PHE A 52 0.00 -6.26 -4.67
N GLY A 53 -1.11 -5.55 -4.86
CA GLY A 53 -1.97 -5.03 -3.81
C GLY A 53 -3.35 -4.69 -4.38
N TYR A 54 -4.29 -4.40 -3.49
CA TYR A 54 -5.62 -3.91 -3.83
C TYR A 54 -6.21 -3.08 -2.71
N THR A 55 -7.16 -2.24 -3.09
CA THR A 55 -8.06 -1.52 -2.19
C THR A 55 -9.50 -1.94 -2.48
N PHE A 56 -10.20 -2.46 -1.49
CA PHE A 56 -11.61 -2.81 -1.57
C PHE A 56 -12.45 -1.85 -0.74
N PHE A 57 -13.46 -1.26 -1.36
CA PHE A 57 -14.46 -0.41 -0.71
C PHE A 57 -15.76 -1.20 -0.56
N PRO A 58 -16.14 -1.60 0.67
CA PRO A 58 -17.41 -2.26 0.91
C PRO A 58 -18.60 -1.43 0.40
N ASP A 59 -19.56 -2.07 -0.26
CA ASP A 59 -20.75 -1.38 -0.81
C ASP A 59 -21.71 -0.87 0.28
N ASP A 60 -21.58 -1.38 1.51
CA ASP A 60 -22.32 -0.92 2.69
C ASP A 60 -21.68 0.30 3.38
N GLY A 61 -20.57 0.83 2.83
CA GLY A 61 -19.83 1.94 3.41
C GLY A 61 -18.95 1.56 4.61
N GLY A 62 -18.70 0.26 4.82
CA GLY A 62 -17.77 -0.22 5.84
C GLY A 62 -16.32 0.22 5.61
N THR A 63 -15.45 -0.10 6.59
CA THR A 63 -14.02 0.24 6.54
C THR A 63 -13.35 -0.35 5.29
N PRO A 64 -12.66 0.46 4.48
CA PRO A 64 -11.90 -0.02 3.32
C PRO A 64 -10.85 -1.06 3.71
N VAL A 65 -10.62 -2.04 2.84
CA VAL A 65 -9.63 -3.11 3.04
C VAL A 65 -8.48 -2.92 2.06
N VAL A 66 -7.25 -2.92 2.59
CA VAL A 66 -6.00 -2.84 1.84
C VAL A 66 -5.28 -4.18 1.94
N GLY A 67 -5.18 -4.88 0.82
CA GLY A 67 -4.41 -6.12 0.69
C GLY A 67 -3.05 -5.85 0.06
N VAL A 68 -1.99 -6.43 0.62
CA VAL A 68 -0.63 -6.32 0.07
C VAL A 68 0.02 -7.69 -0.03
N SER A 69 0.70 -7.96 -1.15
CA SER A 69 1.42 -9.20 -1.37
C SER A 69 2.60 -9.36 -0.39
N PRO A 70 2.69 -10.49 0.35
CA PRO A 70 3.87 -10.81 1.14
C PRO A 70 4.99 -11.47 0.32
N HIS A 71 4.80 -11.68 -1.01
CA HIS A 71 5.73 -12.42 -1.88
C HIS A 71 6.72 -11.52 -2.61
N ILE A 72 6.71 -10.22 -2.30
CA ILE A 72 7.61 -9.22 -2.89
C ILE A 72 8.61 -8.70 -1.84
N LYS A 73 9.63 -7.98 -2.31
CA LYS A 73 10.62 -7.36 -1.42
C LYS A 73 9.92 -6.44 -0.41
N VAL A 74 10.41 -6.42 0.83
CA VAL A 74 9.86 -5.58 1.92
C VAL A 74 9.68 -4.12 1.51
N THR A 75 10.66 -3.53 0.80
CA THR A 75 10.56 -2.15 0.31
C THR A 75 9.49 -1.97 -0.76
N ALA A 76 9.32 -2.95 -1.64
CA ALA A 76 8.26 -2.93 -2.65
C ALA A 76 6.87 -3.12 -2.01
N ALA A 77 6.76 -3.99 -1.01
CA ALA A 77 5.53 -4.15 -0.24
C ALA A 77 5.12 -2.85 0.47
N ALA A 78 6.09 -2.10 1.01
CA ALA A 78 5.81 -0.82 1.64
C ALA A 78 5.34 0.25 0.64
N GLU A 79 5.94 0.28 -0.55
CA GLU A 79 5.50 1.16 -1.65
C GLU A 79 4.08 0.81 -2.11
N VAL A 80 3.77 -0.50 -2.26
CA VAL A 80 2.41 -0.96 -2.55
C VAL A 80 1.44 -0.57 -1.44
N LEU A 81 1.83 -0.68 -0.18
CA LEU A 81 0.98 -0.22 0.93
C LEU A 81 0.67 1.28 0.81
N ALA A 82 1.67 2.12 0.50
CA ALA A 82 1.44 3.54 0.28
C ALA A 82 0.54 3.80 -0.94
N HIS A 83 0.69 3.01 -2.02
CA HIS A 83 -0.15 3.05 -3.22
C HIS A 83 -1.63 2.79 -2.91
N GLU A 84 -1.91 1.74 -2.14
CA GLU A 84 -3.27 1.35 -1.78
C GLU A 84 -3.89 2.31 -0.77
N LEU A 85 -3.13 2.81 0.22
CA LEU A 85 -3.62 3.84 1.12
C LEU A 85 -3.96 5.15 0.39
N ALA A 86 -3.26 5.48 -0.69
CA ALA A 86 -3.62 6.62 -1.53
C ALA A 86 -4.97 6.44 -2.23
N HIS A 87 -5.37 5.22 -2.60
CA HIS A 87 -6.73 4.95 -3.09
C HIS A 87 -7.77 5.21 -2.00
N VAL A 88 -7.49 4.80 -0.75
CA VAL A 88 -8.39 5.08 0.38
C VAL A 88 -8.57 6.58 0.61
N VAL A 89 -7.48 7.37 0.53
CA VAL A 89 -7.52 8.83 0.65
C VAL A 89 -8.29 9.48 -0.50
N ALA A 90 -8.03 9.07 -1.73
CA ALA A 90 -8.62 9.66 -2.92
C ALA A 90 -10.10 9.27 -3.14
N GLY A 91 -10.48 8.10 -2.63
CA GLY A 91 -11.84 7.55 -2.72
C GLY A 91 -12.03 6.62 -3.93
N LYS A 92 -13.09 5.79 -3.85
CA LYS A 92 -13.42 4.69 -4.78
C LYS A 92 -13.38 5.09 -6.26
N GLU A 93 -13.82 6.30 -6.60
CA GLU A 93 -13.98 6.76 -7.98
C GLU A 93 -12.75 7.46 -8.56
N ALA A 94 -11.73 7.75 -7.74
CA ALA A 94 -10.57 8.54 -8.17
C ALA A 94 -9.63 7.76 -9.11
N GLY A 95 -9.59 6.43 -9.00
CA GLY A 95 -8.59 5.60 -9.69
C GLY A 95 -7.17 6.13 -9.45
N HIS A 96 -6.33 6.16 -10.49
CA HIS A 96 -5.00 6.80 -10.45
C HIS A 96 -5.05 8.28 -10.88
N GLY A 97 -6.11 9.00 -10.47
CA GLY A 97 -6.31 10.41 -10.74
C GLY A 97 -5.37 11.34 -9.96
N ARG A 98 -5.63 12.65 -10.04
CA ARG A 98 -4.78 13.67 -9.41
C ARG A 98 -4.80 13.56 -7.89
N GLU A 99 -5.97 13.34 -7.31
CA GLU A 99 -6.19 13.16 -5.87
C GLU A 99 -5.37 11.97 -5.34
N TRP A 100 -5.36 10.87 -6.10
CA TRP A 100 -4.56 9.70 -5.79
C TRP A 100 -3.06 9.99 -5.88
N SER A 101 -2.59 10.63 -6.95
CA SER A 101 -1.17 10.95 -7.13
C SER A 101 -0.66 11.89 -6.04
N ASP A 102 -1.42 12.94 -5.72
CA ASP A 102 -1.07 13.91 -4.67
C ASP A 102 -0.99 13.21 -3.30
N ALA A 103 -1.90 12.29 -3.00
CA ALA A 103 -1.90 11.51 -1.77
C ALA A 103 -0.73 10.51 -1.70
N PHE A 104 -0.48 9.77 -2.78
CA PHE A 104 0.63 8.82 -2.86
C PHE A 104 1.98 9.52 -2.64
N ASP A 105 2.22 10.62 -3.35
CA ASP A 105 3.46 11.38 -3.25
C ASP A 105 3.65 11.96 -1.84
N ALA A 106 2.58 12.48 -1.23
CA ALA A 106 2.61 13.02 0.13
C ALA A 106 2.94 11.94 1.17
N ILE A 107 2.26 10.78 1.11
CA ILE A 107 2.49 9.64 2.02
C ILE A 107 3.91 9.12 1.83
N HIS A 108 4.32 8.86 0.59
CA HIS A 108 5.64 8.32 0.28
C HIS A 108 6.76 9.25 0.74
N LYS A 109 6.64 10.56 0.46
CA LYS A 109 7.61 11.55 0.94
C LYS A 109 7.69 11.55 2.47
N ARG A 110 6.54 11.59 3.16
CA ARG A 110 6.50 11.68 4.61
C ARG A 110 7.05 10.40 5.28
N ALA A 111 6.77 9.23 4.72
CA ALA A 111 7.32 7.96 5.19
C ALA A 111 8.86 7.95 5.09
N ASN A 112 9.41 8.41 3.96
CA ASN A 112 10.86 8.51 3.79
C ASN A 112 11.52 9.48 4.79
N GLU A 113 10.87 10.61 5.10
CA GLU A 113 11.36 11.53 6.14
C GLU A 113 11.37 10.89 7.54
N ILE A 114 10.37 10.07 7.87
CA ILE A 114 10.33 9.34 9.15
C ILE A 114 11.49 8.34 9.22
N MET A 115 11.68 7.56 8.15
CA MET A 115 12.76 6.56 8.08
C MET A 115 14.15 7.20 8.14
N ALA A 116 14.34 8.35 7.48
CA ALA A 116 15.61 9.08 7.54
C ALA A 116 15.96 9.56 8.96
N ARG A 117 14.96 10.04 9.72
CA ARG A 117 15.17 10.44 11.13
C ARG A 117 15.52 9.26 12.02
N CYS A 118 14.86 8.12 11.83
CA CYS A 118 15.21 6.90 12.56
C CYS A 118 16.67 6.49 12.34
N TRP A 119 17.21 6.74 11.15
CA TRP A 119 18.61 6.49 10.84
C TRP A 119 19.55 7.48 11.54
N GLU A 120 19.21 8.77 11.58
CA GLU A 120 20.02 9.82 12.23
C GLU A 120 20.04 9.70 13.75
N ASP A 121 18.91 9.34 14.38
CA ASP A 121 18.79 9.18 15.84
C ASP A 121 19.47 7.89 16.37
N GLY A 122 19.79 6.95 15.46
CA GLY A 122 20.43 5.66 15.78
C GLY A 122 21.94 5.59 15.49
N SER A 123 22.54 6.64 14.92
CA SER A 123 23.98 6.74 14.56
C SER A 123 24.76 7.65 15.51
#